data_AF-A0AAE1LKC3-F1
#
_entry.id   AF-A0AAE1LKC3-F1
#
_cell.length_a   1.000
_cell.length_b   1.000
_cell.length_c   1.000
_cell.angle_alpha   90.00
_cell.angle_beta   90.00
_cell.angle_gamma   90.00
#
_symmetry.space_group_name_H-M   'P 1'
#
loop_
_entity.id
_entity.type
_entity.pdbx_description
1 polymer ?
#
loop_
_entity_poly.entity_id
_entity_poly.type
_entity_poly.pdbx_seq_one_letter_code
_entity_poly.pdbx_strand_id
1 'polypeptide(L)'
;MQRSAALIAAAAVLLASLALQAEALTAFGKSNSPDKDTKPTPKVPKGRICNGHADCAGTGTTCQLLPADGKKHCLCKDGTPPINAKCAVVPVAPGKSCKEHSDCVPNAECAVANTTTSNTKTCNCKDGFDVIQDLGETLCSGSSLAAVWPCLTLFLALFVVVLAEPRPSRRH
;
A
#
# COMPACT_ATOMS: atom_id res chain seq x y z
N MET A 1 -10.91 12.50 -43.86
CA MET A 1 -10.09 11.31 -43.51
C MET A 1 -9.00 11.59 -42.47
N GLN A 2 -8.44 12.80 -42.41
CA GLN A 2 -7.37 13.17 -41.46
C GLN A 2 -7.78 13.15 -39.96
N ARG A 3 -9.06 13.44 -39.67
CA ARG A 3 -9.65 13.40 -38.31
C ARG A 3 -9.70 11.98 -37.72
N SER A 4 -9.99 11.00 -38.57
CA SER A 4 -10.03 9.59 -38.19
C SER A 4 -8.64 9.08 -37.84
N ALA A 5 -7.63 9.45 -38.64
CA ALA A 5 -6.25 9.04 -38.42
C ALA A 5 -5.65 9.59 -37.10
N ALA A 6 -5.97 10.83 -36.73
CA ALA A 6 -5.50 11.43 -35.49
C ALA A 6 -6.14 10.81 -34.23
N LEU A 7 -7.45 10.51 -34.29
CA LEU A 7 -8.15 9.79 -33.21
C LEU A 7 -7.66 8.35 -33.11
N ILE A 8 -7.37 7.70 -34.23
CA ILE A 8 -6.79 6.35 -34.28
C ILE A 8 -5.37 6.36 -33.70
N ALA A 9 -4.56 7.38 -34.00
CA ALA A 9 -3.21 7.53 -33.46
C ALA A 9 -3.24 7.80 -31.94
N ALA A 10 -4.14 8.66 -31.46
CA ALA A 10 -4.30 8.93 -30.04
C ALA A 10 -4.80 7.69 -29.27
N ALA A 11 -5.77 6.96 -29.83
CA ALA A 11 -6.24 5.69 -29.28
C ALA A 11 -5.15 4.61 -29.29
N ALA A 12 -4.31 4.54 -30.33
CA ALA A 12 -3.19 3.61 -30.41
C ALA A 12 -2.11 3.90 -29.36
N VAL A 13 -1.81 5.18 -29.11
CA VAL A 13 -0.86 5.59 -28.05
C VAL A 13 -1.43 5.28 -26.66
N LEU A 14 -2.73 5.52 -26.43
CA LEU A 14 -3.42 5.12 -25.21
C LEU A 14 -3.36 3.60 -24.98
N LEU A 15 -3.70 2.80 -25.99
CA LEU A 15 -3.68 1.34 -25.90
C LEU A 15 -2.27 0.78 -25.68
N ALA A 16 -1.24 1.38 -26.30
CA ALA A 16 0.15 0.99 -26.10
C ALA A 16 0.64 1.28 -24.67
N SER A 17 0.18 2.37 -24.05
CA SER A 17 0.55 2.72 -22.68
C SER A 17 -0.09 1.83 -21.61
N LEU A 18 -1.28 1.26 -21.85
CA LEU A 18 -1.94 0.31 -20.93
C LEU A 18 -1.29 -1.08 -20.94
N ALA A 19 -0.66 -1.50 -22.05
CA ALA A 19 -0.06 -2.83 -22.16
C ALA A 19 1.20 -3.00 -21.31
N LEU A 20 1.88 -1.90 -20.95
CA LEU A 20 3.12 -1.95 -20.17
C LEU A 20 2.90 -2.23 -18.66
N GLN A 21 1.67 -2.16 -18.16
CA GLN A 21 1.34 -2.43 -16.76
C GLN A 21 0.83 -3.85 -16.47
N ALA A 22 0.73 -4.72 -17.48
CA ALA A 22 0.07 -6.02 -17.36
C ALA A 22 0.99 -7.22 -17.04
N GLU A 23 2.30 -7.03 -16.91
CA GLU A 23 3.26 -8.14 -16.72
C GLU A 23 3.52 -8.53 -15.25
N ALA A 24 2.53 -8.44 -14.37
CA ALA A 24 2.69 -8.82 -12.95
C ALA A 24 1.55 -9.65 -12.34
N LEU A 25 0.79 -10.43 -13.12
CA LEU A 25 -0.29 -11.30 -12.59
C LEU A 25 -0.28 -12.75 -13.11
N THR A 26 0.88 -13.31 -13.44
CA THR A 26 1.01 -14.74 -13.73
C THR A 26 1.73 -15.48 -12.60
N ALA A 27 0.94 -16.09 -11.72
CA ALA A 27 1.11 -17.47 -11.23
C ALA A 27 0.34 -17.66 -9.93
N PHE A 28 -0.71 -18.48 -9.93
CA PHE A 28 -0.76 -19.65 -9.05
C PHE A 28 -1.56 -20.75 -9.75
N GLY A 29 -0.87 -21.86 -9.95
CA GLY A 29 -1.38 -23.05 -10.61
C GLY A 29 -2.52 -23.69 -9.85
N LYS A 30 -3.44 -24.23 -10.66
CA LYS A 30 -4.49 -25.15 -10.27
C LYS A 30 -3.92 -26.36 -9.53
N SER A 31 -4.17 -26.48 -8.22
CA SER A 31 -3.97 -27.72 -7.49
C SER A 31 -5.32 -28.29 -7.09
N ASN A 32 -5.69 -29.40 -7.72
CA ASN A 32 -6.89 -30.16 -7.40
C ASN A 32 -6.65 -30.92 -6.08
N SER A 33 -7.59 -30.85 -5.13
CA SER A 33 -7.76 -31.88 -4.11
C SER A 33 -9.21 -31.88 -3.59
N PRO A 34 -9.75 -33.04 -3.19
CA PRO A 34 -11.18 -33.29 -3.18
C PRO A 34 -11.87 -32.72 -1.94
N ASP A 35 -13.11 -32.31 -2.21
CA ASP A 35 -14.28 -32.17 -1.35
C ASP A 35 -14.16 -32.61 0.12
N LYS A 36 -14.44 -31.67 1.04
CA LYS A 36 -15.32 -31.93 2.19
C LYS A 36 -16.15 -30.69 2.48
N ASP A 37 -17.42 -30.78 2.10
CA ASP A 37 -18.56 -30.13 2.71
C ASP A 37 -18.37 -29.89 4.22
N THR A 38 -18.09 -28.64 4.59
CA THR A 38 -18.42 -28.09 5.89
C THR A 38 -18.67 -26.60 5.72
N LYS A 39 -19.92 -26.21 5.95
CA LYS A 39 -20.43 -24.83 6.07
C LYS A 39 -19.31 -23.83 6.44
N PRO A 40 -19.07 -22.76 5.64
CA PRO A 40 -17.97 -21.85 5.90
C PRO A 40 -18.29 -21.05 7.17
N THR A 41 -17.73 -21.49 8.29
CA THR A 41 -17.46 -20.59 9.40
C THR A 41 -16.37 -19.63 8.92
N PRO A 42 -16.46 -18.32 9.24
CA PRO A 42 -15.42 -17.36 8.88
C PRO A 42 -14.07 -17.93 9.33
N LYS A 43 -13.19 -18.26 8.37
CA LYS A 43 -11.83 -18.71 8.66
C LYS A 43 -11.08 -17.51 9.23
N VAL A 44 -11.29 -17.23 10.52
CA VAL A 44 -10.37 -16.40 11.29
C VAL A 44 -9.04 -17.14 11.22
N PRO A 45 -7.99 -16.56 10.63
CA PRO A 45 -6.71 -17.22 10.52
C PRO A 45 -6.21 -17.50 11.95
N LYS A 46 -5.98 -18.79 12.26
CA LYS A 46 -5.70 -19.25 13.62
C LYS A 46 -4.21 -19.29 13.87
N GLY A 47 -3.78 -18.77 15.03
CA GLY A 47 -2.39 -18.86 15.48
C GLY A 47 -2.01 -20.29 15.90
N ARG A 48 -0.78 -20.46 16.41
CA ARG A 48 -0.40 -21.72 17.07
C ARG A 48 -1.10 -21.83 18.43
N ILE A 49 -1.59 -23.00 18.81
CA ILE A 49 -2.13 -23.24 20.16
C ILE A 49 -1.02 -23.07 21.21
N CYS A 50 -1.35 -22.45 22.35
CA CYS A 50 -0.44 -22.25 23.47
C CYS A 50 -1.14 -22.51 24.80
N ASN A 51 -0.38 -22.89 25.83
CA ASN A 51 -0.85 -22.95 27.21
C ASN A 51 -0.33 -21.75 28.02
N GLY A 52 0.82 -21.20 27.63
CA GLY A 52 1.40 -19.97 28.16
C GLY A 52 2.25 -19.22 27.14
N HIS A 53 2.76 -18.05 27.52
CA HIS A 53 3.55 -17.18 26.63
C HIS A 53 4.86 -17.85 26.15
N ALA A 54 5.44 -18.74 26.95
CA ALA A 54 6.65 -19.49 26.60
C ALA A 54 6.47 -20.44 25.39
N ASP A 55 5.24 -20.83 25.07
CA ASP A 55 4.95 -21.69 23.92
C ASP A 55 4.97 -20.92 22.59
N CYS A 56 5.05 -19.59 22.66
CA CYS A 56 5.04 -18.72 21.50
C CYS A 56 6.47 -18.40 21.06
N ALA A 57 6.89 -18.96 19.92
CA ALA A 57 8.24 -18.82 19.38
C ALA A 57 8.56 -17.42 18.78
N GLY A 58 7.65 -16.45 18.89
CA GLY A 58 7.74 -15.18 18.19
C GLY A 58 7.83 -13.95 19.09
N THR A 59 8.77 -13.05 18.81
CA THR A 59 8.85 -11.74 19.48
C THR A 59 7.60 -10.92 19.19
N GLY A 60 6.95 -10.39 20.23
CA GLY A 60 5.71 -9.61 20.09
C GLY A 60 4.43 -10.45 19.98
N THR A 61 4.52 -11.77 20.14
CA THR A 61 3.35 -12.66 20.21
C THR A 61 2.95 -12.93 21.66
N THR A 62 1.66 -13.01 21.94
CA THR A 62 1.11 -13.25 23.28
C THR A 62 0.12 -14.40 23.24
N CYS A 63 0.06 -15.18 24.32
CA CYS A 63 -0.87 -16.31 24.41
C CYS A 63 -2.24 -15.81 24.88
N GLN A 64 -3.20 -15.70 23.96
CA GLN A 64 -4.53 -15.14 24.21
C GLN A 64 -5.64 -16.14 23.91
N LEU A 65 -6.72 -16.09 24.71
CA LEU A 65 -7.90 -16.92 24.47
C LEU A 65 -8.64 -16.40 23.24
N LEU A 66 -8.82 -17.25 22.22
CA LEU A 66 -9.58 -16.91 21.03
C LEU A 66 -11.05 -17.33 21.25
N PRO A 67 -12.03 -16.39 21.30
CA PRO A 67 -13.42 -16.72 21.59
C PRO A 67 -14.08 -17.64 20.54
N ALA A 68 -13.53 -17.66 19.32
CA ALA A 68 -14.07 -18.45 18.21
C ALA A 68 -14.03 -19.97 18.46
N ASP A 69 -13.09 -20.46 19.27
CA ASP A 69 -12.95 -21.88 19.59
C ASP A 69 -12.62 -22.19 21.06
N GLY A 70 -12.59 -21.16 21.92
CA GLY A 70 -12.37 -21.33 23.36
C GLY A 70 -10.97 -21.82 23.71
N LYS A 71 -10.02 -21.74 22.79
CA LYS A 71 -8.63 -22.18 22.98
C LYS A 71 -7.67 -21.00 22.96
N LYS A 72 -6.58 -21.13 23.69
CA LYS A 72 -5.51 -20.13 23.70
C LYS A 72 -4.61 -20.29 22.48
N HIS A 73 -4.33 -19.18 21.82
CA HIS A 73 -3.52 -19.09 20.61
C HIS A 73 -2.44 -18.02 20.77
N CYS A 74 -1.28 -18.25 20.16
CA CYS A 74 -0.24 -17.24 20.01
C CYS A 74 -0.69 -16.23 18.95
N LEU A 75 -0.99 -15.02 19.40
CA LEU A 75 -1.47 -13.93 18.57
C LEU A 75 -0.58 -12.70 18.77
N CYS A 76 -0.49 -11.89 17.74
CA CYS A 76 0.14 -10.58 17.78
C CYS A 76 -0.71 -9.60 18.58
N LYS A 77 -0.17 -8.41 18.87
CA LYS A 77 -0.87 -7.40 19.69
C LYS A 77 -2.19 -6.94 19.07
N ASP A 78 -2.28 -6.98 17.75
CA ASP A 78 -3.43 -6.72 16.90
C ASP A 78 -4.41 -7.91 16.79
N GLY A 79 -4.13 -9.03 17.46
CA GLY A 79 -4.99 -10.22 17.48
C GLY A 79 -4.84 -11.13 16.25
N THR A 80 -3.93 -10.81 15.32
CA THR A 80 -3.65 -11.63 14.15
C THR A 80 -2.64 -12.74 14.46
N PRO A 81 -2.66 -13.86 13.72
CA PRO A 81 -1.64 -14.89 13.89
C PRO A 81 -0.29 -14.44 13.33
N PRO A 82 0.83 -14.76 14.00
CA PRO A 82 2.16 -14.46 13.48
C PRO A 82 2.46 -15.27 12.21
N ILE A 83 3.07 -14.62 11.24
CA ILE A 83 3.54 -15.25 10.00
C ILE A 83 5.03 -15.59 10.19
N ASN A 84 5.40 -16.86 10.00
CA ASN A 84 6.78 -17.35 10.24
C ASN A 84 7.32 -16.97 11.64
N ALA A 85 6.49 -17.11 12.67
CA ALA A 85 6.79 -16.74 14.05
C ALA A 85 7.12 -15.24 14.26
N LYS A 86 6.74 -14.35 13.33
CA LYS A 86 6.87 -12.91 13.49
C LYS A 86 5.52 -12.23 13.29
N CYS A 87 5.26 -11.20 14.08
CA CYS A 87 4.12 -10.34 13.85
C CYS A 87 4.37 -9.44 12.65
N ALA A 88 3.33 -9.16 11.88
CA ALA A 88 3.37 -8.05 10.94
C ALA A 88 3.70 -6.79 11.76
N VAL A 89 4.84 -6.17 11.44
CA VAL A 89 5.20 -4.90 12.07
C VAL A 89 4.26 -3.88 11.47
N VAL A 90 3.28 -3.42 12.26
CA VAL A 90 2.48 -2.26 11.88
C VAL A 90 3.44 -1.08 11.89
N PRO A 91 3.69 -0.44 10.74
CA PRO A 91 4.63 0.66 10.69
C PRO A 91 4.15 1.81 11.57
N VAL A 92 5.08 2.38 12.31
CA VAL A 92 4.89 3.45 13.26
C VAL A 92 4.80 4.78 12.51
N ALA A 93 3.69 5.47 12.73
CA ALA A 93 3.41 6.78 12.17
C ALA A 93 4.45 7.84 12.58
N PRO A 94 4.62 8.91 11.77
CA PRO A 94 5.43 10.07 12.13
C PRO A 94 5.01 10.68 13.48
N GLY A 95 5.98 11.10 14.29
CA GLY A 95 5.76 11.68 15.63
C GLY A 95 5.48 10.67 16.74
N LYS A 96 5.47 9.36 16.44
CA LYS A 96 5.35 8.29 17.45
C LYS A 96 6.71 7.69 17.79
N SER A 97 6.81 7.13 19.01
CA SER A 97 8.04 6.54 19.53
C SER A 97 8.45 5.28 18.77
N CYS A 98 9.73 5.16 18.44
CA CYS A 98 10.30 4.05 17.69
C CYS A 98 11.56 3.49 18.38
N LYS A 99 11.93 2.26 18.07
CA LYS A 99 13.17 1.64 18.56
C LYS A 99 14.22 1.58 17.46
N GLU A 100 13.80 1.17 16.27
CA GLU A 100 14.62 0.98 15.08
C GLU A 100 14.02 1.71 13.87
N HIS A 101 14.85 1.95 12.85
CA HIS A 101 14.42 2.59 11.60
C HIS A 101 13.33 1.79 10.86
N SER A 102 13.41 0.46 10.93
CA SER A 102 12.44 -0.45 10.32
C SER A 102 11.06 -0.43 10.98
N ASP A 103 10.94 0.18 12.16
CA ASP A 103 9.64 0.33 12.82
C ASP A 103 8.79 1.40 12.14
N CYS A 104 9.39 2.37 11.45
CA CYS A 104 8.69 3.53 10.92
C CYS A 104 8.01 3.26 9.56
N VAL A 105 7.01 4.08 9.23
CA VAL A 105 6.40 4.11 7.89
C VAL A 105 7.44 4.35 6.78
N PRO A 106 7.15 3.94 5.52
CA PRO A 106 8.01 4.26 4.39
C PRO A 106 8.34 5.75 4.33
N ASN A 107 9.59 6.06 3.95
CA ASN A 107 10.13 7.42 3.91
C ASN A 107 10.23 8.15 5.26
N ALA A 108 10.08 7.44 6.38
CA ALA A 108 10.41 7.94 7.71
C ALA A 108 11.70 7.31 8.26
N GLU A 109 12.25 7.93 9.30
CA GLU A 109 13.40 7.46 10.04
C GLU A 109 13.25 7.62 11.55
N CYS A 110 13.80 6.66 12.28
CA CYS A 110 13.80 6.69 13.74
C CYS A 110 14.94 7.58 14.26
N ALA A 111 14.63 8.85 14.51
CA ALA A 111 15.57 9.86 14.98
C ALA A 111 15.21 10.34 16.40
N VAL A 112 16.17 10.90 17.13
CA VAL A 112 15.87 11.54 18.43
C VAL A 112 14.99 12.76 18.18
N ALA A 113 13.87 12.86 18.89
CA ALA A 113 13.00 14.01 18.80
C ALA A 113 13.81 15.28 19.10
N ASN A 114 13.82 16.24 18.18
CA ASN A 114 14.60 17.48 18.28
C ASN A 114 14.00 18.47 19.31
N THR A 115 13.18 17.99 20.26
CA THR A 115 12.57 18.76 21.33
C THR A 115 13.36 18.54 22.62
N THR A 116 13.73 19.65 23.24
CA THR A 116 14.89 19.89 24.12
C THR A 116 14.96 19.09 25.44
N THR A 117 14.15 18.05 25.67
CA THR A 117 14.01 17.46 27.01
C THR A 117 13.82 15.94 27.05
N SER A 118 13.95 15.20 25.93
CA SER A 118 13.88 13.73 26.02
C SER A 118 14.73 13.02 24.98
N ASN A 119 15.55 12.04 25.40
CA ASN A 119 16.24 11.07 24.53
C ASN A 119 15.24 10.07 23.89
N THR A 120 14.03 10.52 23.57
CA THR A 120 12.97 9.68 23.02
C THR A 120 13.16 9.64 21.51
N LYS A 121 13.37 8.45 20.96
CA LYS A 121 13.43 8.25 19.52
C LYS A 121 12.00 8.26 18.96
N THR A 122 11.76 9.07 17.94
CA THR A 122 10.49 9.18 17.23
C THR A 122 10.69 9.04 15.73
N CYS A 123 9.68 8.51 15.04
CA CYS A 123 9.69 8.45 13.58
C CYS A 123 9.50 9.87 13.00
N ASN A 124 10.45 10.32 12.18
CA ASN A 124 10.39 11.59 11.46
C ASN A 124 10.46 11.33 9.95
N CYS A 125 9.79 12.12 9.12
CA CYS A 125 9.96 12.00 7.67
C CYS A 125 11.39 12.34 7.27
N LYS A 126 11.93 11.59 6.30
CA LYS A 126 13.23 11.90 5.68
C LYS A 126 13.17 13.23 4.96
N ASP A 127 14.32 13.86 4.76
CA ASP A 127 14.42 15.10 4.00
C ASP A 127 13.74 14.99 2.62
N GLY A 128 12.87 15.96 2.30
CA GLY A 128 12.10 15.99 1.06
C GLY A 128 10.76 15.24 1.10
N PHE A 129 10.36 14.71 2.26
CA PHE A 129 9.04 14.11 2.50
C PHE A 129 8.28 14.89 3.57
N ASP A 130 6.99 15.12 3.32
CA ASP A 130 6.09 15.80 4.24
C ASP A 130 5.14 14.79 4.91
N VAL A 131 4.72 15.11 6.13
CA VAL A 131 3.69 14.35 6.84
C VAL A 131 2.34 14.63 6.18
N ILE A 132 1.73 13.60 5.61
CA ILE A 132 0.40 13.65 5.03
C ILE A 132 -0.56 12.72 5.79
N GLN A 133 -1.86 12.99 5.68
CA GLN A 133 -2.92 12.13 6.19
C GLN A 133 -3.63 11.48 5.01
N ASP A 134 -3.59 10.16 4.92
CA ASP A 134 -4.30 9.37 3.90
C ASP A 134 -5.16 8.30 4.57
N LEU A 135 -6.45 8.26 4.25
CA LEU A 135 -7.44 7.35 4.87
C LEU A 135 -7.41 7.28 6.42
N GLY A 136 -6.95 8.35 7.08
CA GLY A 136 -6.82 8.42 8.54
C GLY A 136 -5.49 7.91 9.11
N GLU A 137 -4.58 7.45 8.25
CA GLU A 137 -3.20 7.09 8.61
C GLU A 137 -2.25 8.24 8.29
N THR A 138 -1.21 8.41 9.12
CA THR A 138 -0.18 9.46 8.93
C THR A 138 1.04 8.85 8.27
N LEU A 139 1.39 9.34 7.09
CA LEU A 139 2.40 8.78 6.19
C LEU A 139 3.37 9.88 5.75
N CYS A 140 4.55 9.49 5.24
CA CYS A 140 5.52 10.42 4.66
C CYS A 140 5.44 10.34 3.13
N SER A 141 5.01 11.42 2.50
CA SER A 141 4.90 11.51 1.04
C SER A 141 5.73 12.67 0.51
N GLY A 142 6.42 12.41 -0.60
CA GLY A 142 7.32 13.35 -1.24
C GLY A 142 6.79 13.69 -2.63
N SER A 143 6.69 14.97 -2.93
CA SER A 143 6.31 15.44 -4.26
C SER A 143 7.55 15.46 -5.15
N SER A 144 7.75 14.41 -5.95
CA SER A 144 8.78 14.45 -6.99
C SER A 144 8.28 15.35 -8.14
N LEU A 145 8.89 16.51 -8.34
CA LEU A 145 8.59 17.44 -9.45
C LEU A 145 8.62 16.77 -10.84
N ALA A 146 9.33 15.65 -10.97
CA ALA A 146 9.38 14.82 -12.17
C ALA A 146 8.02 14.22 -12.60
N ALA A 147 7.10 13.97 -11.66
CA ALA A 147 5.77 13.42 -11.97
C ALA A 147 4.75 14.49 -12.41
N VAL A 148 5.03 15.78 -12.16
CA VAL A 148 4.16 16.90 -12.55
C VAL A 148 4.30 17.20 -14.05
N TRP A 149 5.51 17.03 -14.59
CA TRP A 149 5.83 17.28 -16.00
C TRP A 149 4.96 16.47 -16.98
N PRO A 150 4.84 15.13 -16.87
CA PRO A 150 4.04 14.35 -17.81
C PRO A 150 2.53 14.64 -17.70
N CYS A 151 2.05 15.01 -16.51
CA CYS A 151 0.64 15.37 -16.32
C CYS A 151 0.33 16.69 -17.03
N LEU A 152 1.19 17.71 -16.83
CA LEU A 152 1.03 19.03 -17.44
C LEU A 152 1.12 18.99 -18.97
N THR A 153 2.03 18.18 -19.54
CA THR A 153 2.16 18.03 -21.00
C THR A 153 0.92 17.36 -21.61
N LEU A 154 0.32 16.38 -20.92
CA LEU A 154 -0.91 15.73 -21.36
C LEU A 154 -2.10 16.71 -21.38
N PHE A 155 -2.25 17.52 -20.32
CA PHE A 155 -3.29 18.55 -20.24
C PHE A 155 -3.13 19.61 -21.33
N LEU A 156 -1.91 20.08 -21.59
CA LEU A 156 -1.62 21.06 -22.64
C LEU A 156 -1.87 20.50 -24.05
N ALA A 157 -1.50 19.24 -24.31
CA ALA A 157 -1.76 18.60 -25.59
C ALA A 157 -3.27 18.48 -25.87
N LEU A 158 -4.07 18.11 -24.86
CA LEU A 158 -5.52 18.09 -24.94
C LEU A 158 -6.12 19.48 -25.23
N PHE A 159 -5.62 20.50 -24.54
CA PHE A 159 -6.07 21.88 -24.75
C PHE A 159 -5.76 22.38 -26.17
N VAL A 160 -4.59 22.08 -26.70
CA VAL A 160 -4.21 22.43 -28.08
C VAL A 160 -5.09 21.70 -29.10
N VAL A 161 -5.41 20.42 -28.88
CA VAL A 161 -6.31 19.66 -29.76
C VAL A 161 -7.73 20.24 -29.76
N VAL A 162 -8.24 20.66 -28.61
CA VAL A 162 -9.57 21.27 -28.48
C VAL A 162 -9.61 22.67 -29.13
N LEU A 163 -8.55 23.46 -29.00
CA LEU A 163 -8.48 24.81 -29.58
C LEU A 163 -8.12 24.84 -31.07
N ALA A 164 -7.49 23.78 -31.60
CA ALA A 164 -7.15 23.66 -33.02
C ALA A 164 -8.34 23.29 -33.92
N GLU A 165 -9.57 23.34 -33.40
CA GLU A 165 -10.77 23.10 -34.19
C GLU A 165 -10.95 24.21 -35.24
N PRO A 166 -10.78 23.93 -36.56
CA PRO A 166 -11.02 24.93 -37.57
C PRO A 166 -12.53 25.16 -37.65
N ARG A 167 -12.96 26.41 -37.49
CA ARG A 167 -14.37 26.81 -37.70
C ARG A 167 -14.85 26.24 -39.04
N PRO A 168 -16.00 25.53 -39.08
CA PRO A 168 -16.54 25.04 -40.33
C PRO A 168 -16.84 26.24 -41.22
N SER A 169 -16.10 26.35 -42.33
CA SER A 169 -16.36 27.33 -43.38
C SER A 169 -17.74 27.05 -43.97
N ARG A 170 -18.76 27.82 -43.56
CA ARG A 170 -20.05 27.89 -44.24
C ARG A 170 -19.77 28.29 -45.70
N ARG A 171 -19.86 27.34 -46.63
CA ARG A 171 -20.04 27.69 -48.04
C ARG A 171 -21.51 28.03 -48.23
N HIS A 172 -21.75 29.26 -48.67
CA HIS A 172 -22.99 29.70 -49.30
C HIS A 172 -23.13 29.07 -50.67
#